data_AF-A0AA38N1G8-F1
#
_entry.id   AF-A0AA38N1G8-F1
#
_cell.length_a   1.000
_cell.length_b   1.000
_cell.length_c   1.000
_cell.angle_alpha   90.00
_cell.angle_beta   90.00
_cell.angle_gamma   90.00
#
_symmetry.space_group_name_H-M   'P 1'
#
loop_
_entity.id
_entity.type
_entity.pdbx_description
1 polymer ?
#
loop_
_entity_poly.entity_id
_entity_poly.type
_entity_poly.pdbx_seq_one_letter_code
_entity_poly.pdbx_strand_id
1 'polypeptide(L)'
;SLPDAFPTLEPATLLDIAKHELRPLDLRKLDSKLRSKADDAGTTSSFLSRDSSMKDYPSLSALLVPFNLYFCVLIHFAFTGGRADVVTALSTNLLLYIDHLNDLNNHYEWSAVLQYHMDFHAIRRREMIKGNYEGWGAQDYDLSMKHLFGRDRVRHSA
;
A
#
# COMPACT_ATOMS: atom_id res chain seq x y z
N SER A 1 -9.63 -11.79 18.81
CA SER A 1 -8.98 -12.45 17.65
C SER A 1 -8.88 -11.45 16.49
N LEU A 2 -8.22 -11.77 15.36
CA LEU A 2 -8.15 -10.83 14.21
C LEU A 2 -9.54 -10.43 13.67
N PRO A 3 -10.49 -11.37 13.47
CA PRO A 3 -11.86 -11.03 13.06
C PRO A 3 -12.59 -10.11 14.04
N ASP A 4 -12.39 -10.28 15.35
CA ASP A 4 -13.04 -9.41 16.35
C ASP A 4 -12.49 -7.98 16.32
N ALA A 5 -11.20 -7.81 16.00
CA ALA A 5 -10.57 -6.49 15.91
C ALA A 5 -10.91 -5.75 14.62
N PHE A 6 -11.24 -6.48 13.55
CA PHE A 6 -11.54 -5.92 12.23
C PHE A 6 -12.84 -6.50 11.65
N PRO A 7 -13.99 -6.28 12.31
CA PRO A 7 -15.25 -6.95 11.97
C PRO A 7 -15.83 -6.54 10.60
N THR A 8 -15.37 -5.42 10.03
CA THR A 8 -15.78 -4.93 8.71
C THR A 8 -15.00 -5.57 7.56
N LEU A 9 -13.92 -6.31 7.86
CA LEU A 9 -13.11 -6.99 6.86
C LEU A 9 -13.50 -8.46 6.79
N GLU A 10 -13.51 -9.00 5.57
CA GLU A 10 -13.77 -10.42 5.35
C GLU A 10 -12.63 -11.26 5.94
N PRO A 11 -12.94 -12.41 6.59
CA PRO A 11 -11.91 -13.29 7.14
C PRO A 11 -10.86 -13.75 6.13
N ALA A 12 -11.25 -13.94 4.87
CA ALA A 12 -10.31 -14.28 3.79
C ALA A 12 -9.31 -13.14 3.53
N THR A 13 -9.77 -11.88 3.50
CA THR A 13 -8.89 -10.72 3.33
C THR A 13 -7.91 -10.58 4.50
N LEU A 14 -8.39 -10.80 5.73
CA LEU A 14 -7.54 -10.81 6.93
C LEU A 14 -6.45 -11.88 6.84
N LEU A 15 -6.79 -13.08 6.36
CA LEU A 15 -5.85 -14.18 6.17
C LEU A 15 -4.82 -13.85 5.08
N ASP A 16 -5.26 -13.28 3.96
CA ASP A 16 -4.38 -12.86 2.86
C ASP A 16 -3.37 -11.80 3.33
N ILE A 17 -3.79 -10.87 4.21
CA ILE A 17 -2.87 -9.89 4.81
C ILE A 17 -1.86 -10.59 5.72
N ALA A 18 -2.34 -11.44 6.64
CA ALA A 18 -1.49 -12.14 7.60
C ALA A 18 -0.44 -13.04 6.92
N LYS A 19 -0.75 -13.56 5.73
CA LYS A 19 0.14 -14.38 4.89
C LYS A 19 0.97 -13.59 3.88
N HIS A 20 0.81 -12.28 3.79
CA HIS A 20 1.45 -11.43 2.77
C HIS A 20 1.06 -11.82 1.33
N GLU A 21 -0.16 -12.28 1.13
CA GLU A 21 -0.73 -12.68 -0.16
C GLU A 21 -1.55 -11.54 -0.80
N LEU A 22 -2.04 -10.57 -0.01
CA LEU A 22 -2.74 -9.41 -0.52
C LEU A 22 -1.82 -8.54 -1.40
N ARG A 23 -2.18 -8.36 -2.67
CA ARG A 23 -1.37 -7.56 -3.61
C ARG A 23 -1.65 -6.07 -3.46
N PRO A 24 -0.71 -5.18 -3.86
CA PRO A 24 -0.90 -3.72 -3.79
C PRO A 24 -2.20 -3.23 -4.44
N LEU A 25 -2.55 -3.75 -5.62
CA LEU A 25 -3.79 -3.41 -6.33
C LEU A 25 -5.06 -3.88 -5.61
N ASP A 26 -4.96 -4.88 -4.75
CA ASP A 26 -6.07 -5.43 -3.98
C ASP A 26 -6.30 -4.65 -2.67
N LEU A 27 -5.43 -3.70 -2.29
CA LEU A 27 -5.60 -2.85 -1.10
C LEU A 27 -6.94 -2.12 -1.09
N ARG A 28 -7.50 -1.77 -2.26
CA ARG A 28 -8.77 -1.03 -2.40
C ARG A 28 -9.94 -1.79 -1.78
N LYS A 29 -9.83 -3.11 -1.67
CA LYS A 29 -10.82 -3.95 -0.98
C LYS A 29 -10.94 -3.58 0.50
N LEU A 30 -9.92 -2.97 1.10
CA LEU A 30 -9.90 -2.53 2.49
C LEU A 30 -10.64 -1.21 2.71
N ASP A 31 -10.90 -0.44 1.65
CA ASP A 31 -11.69 0.78 1.73
C ASP A 31 -13.13 0.50 1.30
N SER A 32 -14.08 0.64 2.23
CA SER A 32 -15.50 0.41 1.96
C SER A 32 -16.07 1.34 0.88
N LYS A 33 -15.52 2.55 0.71
CA LYS A 33 -15.93 3.52 -0.31
C LYS A 33 -15.40 3.17 -1.70
N LEU A 34 -14.24 2.51 -1.77
CA LEU A 34 -13.67 2.02 -3.03
C LEU A 34 -14.24 0.64 -3.40
N ARG A 35 -14.58 -0.18 -2.40
CA ARG A 35 -15.20 -1.50 -2.59
C ARG A 35 -16.56 -1.39 -3.30
N SER A 36 -17.43 -0.49 -2.87
CA SER A 36 -18.76 -0.32 -3.51
C SER A 36 -18.68 0.02 -5.00
N LYS A 37 -17.66 0.79 -5.41
CA LYS A 37 -17.41 1.13 -6.82
C LYS A 37 -16.83 -0.03 -7.63
N ALA A 38 -16.09 -0.93 -6.98
CA ALA A 38 -15.49 -2.10 -7.62
C ALA A 38 -16.54 -3.18 -7.94
N ASP A 39 -17.52 -3.34 -7.04
CA ASP A 39 -18.59 -4.32 -7.19
C ASP A 39 -19.65 -3.89 -8.23
N ASP A 40 -19.83 -2.58 -8.42
CA ASP A 40 -20.69 -2.01 -9.48
C ASP A 40 -20.09 -2.15 -10.89
N ALA A 41 -18.75 -2.26 -11.00
CA ALA A 41 -18.03 -2.36 -12.27
C ALA A 41 -17.90 -3.82 -12.76
N GLY A 42 -18.96 -4.61 -12.57
CA GLY A 42 -18.99 -6.06 -12.79
C GLY A 42 -18.33 -6.52 -14.09
N THR A 43 -17.52 -7.57 -13.95
CA THR A 43 -17.16 -8.60 -14.94
C THR A 43 -16.52 -8.11 -16.24
N THR A 44 -15.28 -8.55 -16.47
CA THR A 44 -14.41 -8.37 -17.66
C THR A 44 -13.56 -7.10 -17.72
N SER A 45 -12.36 -7.18 -17.15
CA SER A 45 -11.17 -6.61 -17.79
C SER A 45 -9.92 -7.24 -17.18
N SER A 46 -9.52 -8.34 -17.80
CA SER A 46 -8.16 -8.87 -17.75
C SER A 46 -7.13 -7.75 -17.94
N PHE A 47 -6.03 -7.89 -17.20
CA PHE A 47 -4.65 -7.49 -17.53
C PHE A 47 -4.46 -6.39 -18.57
N LEU A 48 -3.68 -5.37 -18.20
CA LEU A 48 -3.19 -4.24 -19.01
C LEU A 48 -4.03 -2.97 -18.83
N SER A 49 -3.72 -2.16 -17.83
CA SER A 49 -3.74 -0.71 -18.00
C SER A 49 -3.13 0.00 -16.80
N ARG A 50 -2.04 0.72 -17.07
CA ARG A 50 -1.50 1.79 -16.22
C ARG A 50 -2.57 2.81 -15.78
N ASP A 51 -3.67 2.89 -16.53
CA ASP A 51 -4.84 3.73 -16.28
C ASP A 51 -5.83 3.18 -15.25
N SER A 52 -5.85 1.87 -14.95
CA SER A 52 -6.83 1.34 -13.99
C SER A 52 -6.46 1.70 -12.55
N SER A 53 -5.17 1.69 -12.20
CA SER A 53 -4.73 1.99 -10.83
C SER A 53 -5.02 3.42 -10.40
N MET A 54 -4.97 4.40 -11.31
CA MET A 54 -5.34 5.79 -11.00
C MET A 54 -6.85 5.97 -10.81
N LYS A 55 -7.68 5.13 -11.46
CA LYS A 55 -9.13 5.11 -11.19
C LYS A 55 -9.42 4.59 -9.79
N ASP A 56 -8.69 3.56 -9.38
CA ASP A 56 -8.82 2.97 -8.03
C ASP A 56 -8.21 3.88 -6.95
N TYR A 57 -7.12 4.60 -7.26
CA TYR A 57 -6.42 5.51 -6.35
C TYR A 57 -6.21 6.89 -6.98
N PRO A 58 -7.22 7.77 -6.93
CA PRO A 58 -7.14 9.09 -7.57
C PRO A 58 -6.22 10.08 -6.84
N SER A 59 -5.84 9.80 -5.59
CA SER A 59 -4.96 10.66 -4.80
C SER A 59 -4.16 9.87 -3.76
N LEU A 60 -3.11 10.50 -3.21
CA LEU A 60 -2.36 9.95 -2.07
C LEU A 60 -3.28 9.62 -0.89
N SER A 61 -4.23 10.50 -0.57
CA SER A 61 -5.19 10.27 0.51
C SER A 61 -6.07 9.04 0.26
N ALA A 62 -6.49 8.77 -0.98
CA ALA A 62 -7.25 7.57 -1.33
C ALA A 62 -6.41 6.28 -1.20
N LEU A 63 -5.09 6.36 -1.36
CA LEU A 63 -4.18 5.25 -1.13
C LEU A 63 -3.89 5.02 0.35
N LEU A 64 -3.64 6.09 1.11
CA LEU A 64 -3.18 5.99 2.50
C LEU A 64 -4.23 5.36 3.43
N VAL A 65 -5.53 5.54 3.15
CA VAL A 65 -6.59 4.94 3.98
C VAL A 65 -6.51 3.40 4.00
N PRO A 66 -6.64 2.69 2.86
CA PRO A 66 -6.51 1.24 2.85
C PRO A 66 -5.11 0.76 3.22
N PHE A 67 -4.07 1.53 2.91
CA PHE A 67 -2.69 1.20 3.26
C PHE A 67 -2.42 1.23 4.77
N ASN A 68 -2.95 2.22 5.49
CA ASN A 68 -2.88 2.27 6.95
C ASN A 68 -3.65 1.09 7.57
N LEU A 69 -4.84 0.76 7.06
CA LEU A 69 -5.61 -0.38 7.55
C LEU A 69 -4.87 -1.71 7.34
N TYR A 70 -4.21 -1.88 6.19
CA TYR A 70 -3.34 -3.03 5.94
C TYR A 70 -2.27 -3.19 7.03
N PHE A 71 -1.58 -2.10 7.39
CA PHE A 71 -0.58 -2.13 8.46
C PHE A 71 -1.19 -2.38 9.85
N CYS A 72 -2.35 -1.79 10.16
CA CYS A 72 -3.04 -2.08 11.42
C CYS A 72 -3.31 -3.57 11.59
N VAL A 73 -3.74 -4.25 10.52
CA VAL A 73 -3.97 -5.71 10.53
C VAL A 73 -2.66 -6.46 10.75
N LEU A 74 -1.57 -6.11 10.04
CA LEU A 74 -0.26 -6.74 10.21
C LEU A 74 0.29 -6.57 11.64
N ILE A 75 0.22 -5.35 12.17
CA ILE A 75 0.70 -5.01 13.51
C ILE A 75 -0.11 -5.78 14.56
N HIS A 76 -1.44 -5.80 14.44
CA HIS A 76 -2.28 -6.55 15.37
C HIS A 76 -1.99 -8.06 15.31
N PHE A 77 -1.81 -8.61 14.11
CA PHE A 77 -1.45 -10.02 13.93
C PHE A 77 -0.10 -10.33 14.62
N ALA A 78 0.92 -9.52 14.37
CA ALA A 78 2.24 -9.66 15.01
C ALA A 78 2.17 -9.53 16.54
N PHE A 79 1.40 -8.57 17.05
CA PHE A 79 1.19 -8.36 18.48
C PHE A 79 0.57 -9.59 19.15
N THR A 80 -0.53 -10.11 18.59
CA THR A 80 -1.18 -11.32 19.13
C THR A 80 -0.31 -12.58 19.01
N GLY A 81 0.62 -12.61 18.04
CA GLY A 81 1.62 -13.65 17.90
C GLY A 81 2.86 -13.48 18.79
N GLY A 82 2.91 -12.44 19.63
CA GLY A 82 4.05 -12.20 20.53
C GLY A 82 5.32 -11.70 19.85
N ARG A 83 5.23 -11.19 18.62
CA ARG A 83 6.38 -10.73 17.81
C ARG A 83 6.63 -9.25 17.99
N ALA A 84 7.13 -8.87 19.18
CA ALA A 84 7.33 -7.47 19.55
C ALA A 84 8.32 -6.74 18.61
N ASP A 85 9.37 -7.43 18.17
CA ASP A 85 10.34 -6.95 17.18
C ASP A 85 9.66 -6.53 15.86
N VAL A 86 8.73 -7.35 15.36
CA VAL A 86 7.98 -7.07 14.14
C VAL A 86 6.98 -5.95 14.34
N VAL A 87 6.33 -5.88 15.49
CA VAL A 87 5.44 -4.76 15.84
C VAL A 87 6.20 -3.44 15.77
N THR A 88 7.39 -3.37 16.38
CA THR A 88 8.26 -2.20 16.32
C THR A 88 8.67 -1.89 14.88
N ALA A 89 9.19 -2.87 14.14
CA ALA A 89 9.64 -2.67 12.77
C ALA A 89 8.51 -2.14 11.86
N LEU A 90 7.33 -2.77 11.89
CA LEU A 90 6.18 -2.34 11.10
C LEU A 90 5.71 -0.93 11.47
N SER A 91 5.59 -0.63 12.77
CA SER A 91 5.08 0.66 13.23
C SER A 91 6.02 1.80 12.87
N THR A 92 7.32 1.63 13.09
CA THR A 92 8.33 2.64 12.77
C THR A 92 8.46 2.84 11.27
N ASN A 93 8.56 1.74 10.51
CA ASN A 93 8.80 1.83 9.08
C ASN A 93 7.56 2.31 8.30
N LEU A 94 6.35 2.08 8.80
CA LEU A 94 5.14 2.70 8.24
C LEU A 94 5.24 4.22 8.27
N LEU A 95 5.63 4.79 9.42
CA LEU A 95 5.73 6.24 9.58
C LEU A 95 6.77 6.84 8.63
N LEU A 96 7.95 6.21 8.55
CA LEU A 96 9.01 6.62 7.62
C LEU A 96 8.55 6.54 6.15
N TYR A 97 7.84 5.48 5.79
CA TYR A 97 7.36 5.30 4.43
C TYR A 97 6.23 6.26 4.05
N ILE A 98 5.33 6.60 4.99
CA ILE A 98 4.30 7.61 4.77
C ILE A 98 4.94 8.99 4.56
N ASP A 99 5.93 9.35 5.37
CA ASP A 99 6.67 10.61 5.20
C ASP A 99 7.34 10.67 3.83
N HIS A 100 8.02 9.59 3.43
CA HIS A 100 8.61 9.45 2.11
C HIS A 100 7.58 9.58 0.98
N LEU A 101 6.42 8.90 1.08
CA LEU A 101 5.36 9.03 0.07
C LEU A 101 4.79 10.46 -0.02
N ASN A 102 4.70 11.18 1.10
CA ASN A 102 4.31 12.58 1.09
C ASN A 102 5.35 13.45 0.37
N ASP A 103 6.63 13.24 0.66
CA ASP A 103 7.73 13.94 -0.02
C ASP A 103 7.70 13.69 -1.53
N LEU A 104 7.58 12.43 -1.95
CA LEU A 104 7.46 12.07 -3.36
C LEU A 104 6.24 12.74 -4.00
N ASN A 105 5.08 12.71 -3.33
CA ASN A 105 3.85 13.33 -3.84
C ASN A 105 3.94 14.85 -3.91
N ASN A 106 4.80 15.51 -3.14
CA ASN A 106 5.04 16.94 -3.25
C ASN A 106 5.91 17.30 -4.47
N HIS A 107 6.83 16.41 -4.85
CA HIS A 107 7.80 16.66 -5.90
C HIS A 107 7.40 16.11 -7.27
N TYR A 108 6.67 15.00 -7.32
CA TYR A 108 6.42 14.25 -8.55
C TYR A 108 4.93 14.11 -8.87
N GLU A 109 4.62 13.83 -10.14
CA GLU A 109 3.27 13.53 -10.59
C GLU A 109 2.68 12.35 -9.81
N TRP A 110 1.40 12.44 -9.43
CA TRP A 110 0.74 11.39 -8.64
C TRP A 110 0.77 10.03 -9.35
N SER A 111 0.60 10.01 -10.67
CA SER A 111 0.67 8.79 -11.49
C SER A 111 2.02 8.08 -11.35
N ALA A 112 3.12 8.83 -11.23
CA ALA A 112 4.47 8.32 -11.05
C ALA A 112 4.67 7.76 -9.63
N VAL A 113 4.23 8.51 -8.62
CA VAL A 113 4.30 8.11 -7.21
C VAL A 113 3.49 6.85 -6.95
N LEU A 114 2.30 6.75 -7.54
CA LEU A 114 1.46 5.56 -7.43
C LEU A 114 2.17 4.32 -8.02
N GLN A 115 2.82 4.45 -9.18
CA GLN A 115 3.58 3.33 -9.77
C GLN A 115 4.80 2.93 -8.94
N TYR A 116 5.52 3.92 -8.40
CA TYR A 116 6.57 3.68 -7.42
C TYR A 116 6.04 2.88 -6.23
N HIS A 117 4.91 3.30 -5.64
CA HIS A 117 4.29 2.60 -4.51
C HIS A 117 3.92 1.16 -4.84
N MET A 118 3.30 0.91 -6.00
CA MET A 118 2.86 -0.43 -6.40
C MET A 118 4.03 -1.41 -6.50
N ASP A 119 5.11 -1.00 -7.17
CA ASP A 119 6.33 -1.82 -7.30
C ASP A 119 7.04 -1.97 -5.95
N PHE A 120 7.19 -0.88 -5.19
CA PHE A 120 7.82 -0.89 -3.87
C PHE A 120 7.11 -1.86 -2.93
N HIS A 121 5.80 -1.73 -2.78
CA HIS A 121 4.99 -2.62 -1.95
C HIS A 121 5.10 -4.07 -2.43
N ALA A 122 5.10 -4.35 -3.74
CA ALA A 122 5.27 -5.70 -4.24
C ALA A 122 6.62 -6.34 -3.83
N ILE A 123 7.71 -5.55 -3.77
CA ILE A 123 9.02 -6.00 -3.27
C ILE A 123 8.96 -6.24 -1.76
N ARG A 124 8.49 -5.26 -0.98
CA ARG A 124 8.40 -5.37 0.49
C ARG A 124 7.54 -6.56 0.93
N ARG A 125 6.46 -6.85 0.20
CA ARG A 125 5.63 -8.03 0.45
C ARG A 125 6.43 -9.34 0.33
N ARG A 126 7.29 -9.46 -0.69
CA ARG A 126 8.15 -10.64 -0.88
C ARG A 126 9.21 -10.77 0.22
N GLU A 127 9.70 -9.66 0.74
CA GLU A 127 10.61 -9.65 1.90
C GLU A 127 9.89 -10.13 3.17
N MET A 128 8.66 -9.64 3.41
CA MET A 128 7.87 -10.04 4.58
C MET A 128 7.46 -11.51 4.55
N ILE A 129 7.24 -12.11 3.37
CA ILE A 129 7.08 -13.58 3.22
C ILE A 129 8.28 -14.34 3.79
N LYS A 130 9.49 -13.77 3.66
CA LYS A 130 10.73 -14.32 4.21
C LYS A 130 11.00 -13.89 5.66
N GLY A 131 10.08 -13.17 6.27
CA GLY A 131 10.19 -12.67 7.64
C GLY A 131 11.01 -11.39 7.79
N ASN A 132 11.39 -10.71 6.70
CA ASN A 132 12.06 -9.41 6.77
C ASN A 132 11.05 -8.27 6.67
N TYR A 133 10.98 -7.45 7.71
CA TYR A 133 10.03 -6.32 7.84
C TYR A 133 10.73 -4.94 7.78
N GLU A 134 12.05 -4.91 7.65
CA GLU A 134 12.85 -3.68 7.74
C GLU A 134 12.80 -2.84 6.46
N GLY A 135 12.55 -3.48 5.31
CA GLY A 135 12.64 -2.82 4.00
C GLY A 135 11.71 -1.63 3.80
N TRP A 136 10.62 -1.54 4.56
CA TRP A 136 9.64 -0.45 4.45
C TRP A 136 10.24 0.94 4.76
N GLY A 137 11.24 1.02 5.65
CA GLY A 137 11.88 2.28 6.01
C GLY A 137 12.95 2.74 5.02
N ALA A 138 13.31 1.90 4.04
CA ALA A 138 14.37 2.18 3.09
C ALA A 138 13.84 2.88 1.83
N GLN A 139 14.56 3.90 1.35
CA GLN A 139 14.34 4.45 0.02
C GLN A 139 14.85 3.48 -1.05
N ASP A 140 14.08 3.31 -2.13
CA ASP A 140 14.47 2.47 -3.25
C ASP A 140 14.88 3.37 -4.43
N TYR A 141 16.19 3.58 -4.58
CA TYR A 141 16.73 4.48 -5.59
C TYR A 141 16.52 3.96 -7.01
N ASP A 142 16.56 2.64 -7.21
CA ASP A 142 16.31 2.03 -8.52
C ASP A 142 14.85 2.24 -8.94
N LEU A 143 13.90 2.03 -8.03
CA LEU A 143 12.49 2.35 -8.30
C LEU A 143 12.24 3.84 -8.46
N SER A 144 12.96 4.69 -7.71
CA SER A 144 12.89 6.14 -7.85
C SER A 144 13.34 6.56 -9.25
N MET A 145 14.48 6.08 -9.71
CA MET A 145 14.99 6.33 -11.05
C MET A 145 14.04 5.82 -12.14
N LYS A 146 13.48 4.61 -11.95
CA LYS A 146 12.54 4.00 -12.90
C LYS A 146 11.25 4.79 -13.07
N HIS A 147 10.67 5.28 -11.97
CA HIS A 147 9.30 5.81 -11.98
C HIS A 147 9.20 7.32 -11.91
N LEU A 148 10.13 7.98 -11.22
CA LEU A 148 10.05 9.40 -10.85
C LEU A 148 10.92 10.29 -11.74
N PHE A 149 12.02 9.75 -12.27
CA PHE A 149 12.95 10.53 -13.10
C PHE A 149 12.22 11.21 -14.28
N GLY A 150 12.35 12.53 -14.37
CA GLY A 150 11.73 13.36 -15.41
C GLY A 150 10.21 13.54 -15.27
N ARG A 151 9.62 13.23 -14.10
CA ARG A 151 8.19 13.40 -13.80
C ARG A 151 7.92 14.33 -12.63
N ASP A 152 8.77 15.34 -12.48
CA ASP A 152 8.58 16.42 -11.53
C ASP A 152 7.25 17.12 -11.79
N ARG A 153 6.56 17.53 -10.73
CA ARG A 153 5.41 18.41 -10.87
C ARG A 153 5.85 19.72 -11.48
N VAL A 154 5.13 20.17 -12.50
CA VAL A 154 5.28 21.53 -13.01
C VAL A 154 4.89 22.47 -11.86
N ARG A 155 5.88 23.10 -11.23
CA ARG A 155 5.62 24.22 -10.33
C ARG A 155 5.15 25.37 -11.20
N HIS A 156 3.85 25.63 -11.23
CA HIS A 156 3.38 26.91 -11.70
C HIS A 156 3.85 27.95 -10.69
N SER A 157 4.87 28.71 -11.06
CA SER A 157 5.25 29.94 -10.36
C SER A 157 4.01 30.82 -10.29
N ALA A 158 3.48 31.03 -9.08
CA ALA A 158 2.49 32.06 -8.82
C ALA A 158 3.17 33.43 -8.80
#